data_AF-A0A2M9EZE8-F1
#
_entry.id   AF-A0A2M9EZE8-F1
#
_cell.length_a   1.000
_cell.length_b   1.000
_cell.length_c   1.000
_cell.angle_alpha   90.00
_cell.angle_beta   90.00
_cell.angle_gamma   90.00
#
_symmetry.space_group_name_H-M   'P 1'
#
loop_
_entity.id
_entity.type
_entity.pdbx_description
1 polymer ?
#
loop_
_entity_poly.entity_id
_entity_poly.type
_entity_poly.pdbx_seq_one_letter_code
_entity_poly.pdbx_strand_id
1 'polypeptide(L)' 'MESFFYFNMFRNIISTFFQNGIWVVGFFFLLLRTYDNPILKRVSTYIVGIALSLLLIYSVLISI' A
#
# COMPACT_ATOMS: atom_id res chain seq x y z
N MET A 1 -27.17 -10.36 -7.51
CA MET A 1 -26.30 -11.19 -6.65
C MET A 1 -24.83 -11.04 -7.04
N GLU A 2 -24.48 -11.13 -8.33
CA GLU A 2 -23.09 -10.97 -8.77
C GLU A 2 -22.50 -9.58 -8.49
N SER A 3 -23.25 -8.50 -8.73
CA SER A 3 -22.80 -7.13 -8.43
C SER A 3 -22.47 -6.92 -6.94
N PHE A 4 -23.23 -7.55 -6.03
CA PHE A 4 -22.98 -7.50 -4.60
C PHE A 4 -21.71 -8.27 -4.21
N PHE A 5 -21.45 -9.39 -4.89
CA PHE A 5 -20.24 -10.19 -4.70
C PHE A 5 -18.98 -9.43 -5.15
N TYR A 6 -18.99 -8.87 -6.36
CA TYR A 6 -17.88 -8.04 -6.87
C TYR A 6 -17.65 -6.80 -6.00
N PHE A 7 -18.72 -6.16 -5.53
CA PHE A 7 -18.60 -5.01 -4.62
C PHE A 7 -17.95 -5.40 -3.29
N ASN A 8 -18.35 -6.53 -2.71
CA ASN A 8 -17.80 -6.99 -1.45
C ASN A 8 -16.32 -7.42 -1.58
N MET A 9 -15.99 -8.11 -2.68
CA MET A 9 -14.61 -8.48 -3.02
C MET A 9 -13.73 -7.24 -3.20
N PHE A 10 -14.18 -6.25 -3.97
CA PHE A 10 -13.45 -5.00 -4.17
C PHE A 10 -13.22 -4.25 -2.85
N ARG A 11 -14.27 -4.16 -2.02
CA ARG A 11 -14.17 -3.54 -0.70
C ARG A 11 -13.17 -4.26 0.22
N ASN A 12 -13.13 -5.60 0.16
CA ASN A 12 -12.23 -6.40 0.99
C ASN A 12 -10.76 -6.26 0.54
N ILE A 13 -10.50 -6.23 -0.77
CA ILE A 13 -9.17 -5.92 -1.34
C ILE A 13 -8.70 -4.54 -0.90
N ILE A 14 -9.55 -3.51 -1.05
CA ILE A 14 -9.22 -2.15 -0.63
C ILE A 14 -8.96 -2.08 0.88
N SER A 15 -9.83 -2.69 1.69
CA SER A 15 -9.68 -2.70 3.14
C SER A 15 -8.34 -3.30 3.56
N THR A 16 -8.00 -4.47 3.02
CA THR A 16 -6.75 -5.18 3.34
C THR A 16 -5.52 -4.41 2.85
N PHE A 17 -5.62 -3.79 1.67
CA PHE A 17 -4.56 -2.97 1.10
C PHE A 17 -4.28 -1.74 1.96
N PHE A 18 -5.30 -0.96 2.31
CA PHE A 18 -5.12 0.26 3.10
C PHE A 18 -4.76 -0.05 4.56
N GLN A 19 -5.27 -1.15 5.14
CA GLN A 19 -4.95 -1.55 6.51
C GLN A 19 -3.44 -1.76 6.72
N ASN A 20 -2.75 -2.35 5.73
CA ASN A 20 -1.30 -2.54 5.77
C ASN A 20 -0.53 -1.38 5.10
N GLY A 21 -1.08 -0.82 4.02
CA GLY A 21 -0.46 0.25 3.23
C GLY A 21 -0.34 1.57 3.98
N ILE A 22 -1.28 1.89 4.88
CA ILE A 22 -1.22 3.13 5.67
C ILE A 22 0.04 3.19 6.54
N TRP A 23 0.48 2.06 7.08
CA TRP A 23 1.68 1.97 7.91
C TRP A 23 2.95 2.15 7.08
N VAL A 24 3.01 1.55 5.90
CA VAL A 24 4.15 1.70 4.98
C VAL A 24 4.29 3.15 4.54
N VAL A 25 3.20 3.78 4.09
CA VAL A 25 3.21 5.18 3.67
C VAL A 25 3.54 6.09 4.85
N GLY A 26 2.95 5.84 6.03
CA GLY A 26 3.23 6.60 7.25
C GLY A 26 4.69 6.52 7.69
N PHE A 27 5.29 5.33 7.68
CA PHE A 27 6.69 5.14 8.01
C PHE A 27 7.61 5.92 7.07
N PHE A 28 7.42 5.76 5.76
CA PHE A 28 8.26 6.44 4.78
C PHE A 28 8.04 7.95 4.75
N PHE A 29 6.81 8.42 5.00
CA PHE A 29 6.51 9.84 5.15
C PHE A 29 7.30 10.45 6.32
N LEU A 30 7.31 9.78 7.48
CA LEU A 30 8.10 10.23 8.64
C LEU A 30 9.60 10.16 8.37
N LEU A 31 10.06 9.10 7.71
CA LEU A 31 11.47 8.93 7.32
C LEU A 31 11.94 10.08 6.42
N LEU A 32 11.16 10.38 5.37
CA LEU A 32 11.39 11.47 4.44
C LEU A 32 11.36 12.85 5.10
N ARG A 33 10.50 13.03 6.11
CA ARG A 33 10.38 14.29 6.84
C ARG A 33 11.50 14.49 7.86
N THR A 34 12.03 13.41 8.42
CA THR A 34 13.08 13.45 9.45
C THR A 34 14.46 13.70 8.83
N TYR A 35 14.68 13.15 7.63
CA TYR A 35 15.97 13.21 6.96
C TYR A 35 15.85 13.98 5.65
N ASP A 36 16.39 15.20 5.60
CA ASP A 36 16.44 16.00 4.38
C ASP A 36 17.63 15.60 3.50
N ASN A 37 17.69 14.32 3.16
CA ASN A 37 18.73 13.76 2.29
C ASN A 37 18.13 13.44 0.91
N PRO A 38 18.66 14.03 -0.18
CA PRO A 38 18.09 13.87 -1.53
C PRO A 38 18.22 12.44 -2.07
N ILE A 39 19.26 11.69 -1.66
CA ILE A 39 19.45 10.29 -2.04
C ILE A 39 18.43 9.43 -1.30
N LEU A 40 18.28 9.63 0.01
CA LEU A 40 17.30 8.92 0.82
C LEU A 40 15.88 9.15 0.28
N LYS A 41 15.58 10.37 -0.15
CA LYS A 41 14.29 10.70 -0.73
C LYS A 41 13.99 9.94 -2.02
N ARG A 42 14.97 9.85 -2.92
CA ARG A 42 14.83 9.10 -4.17
C ARG A 42 14.66 7.60 -3.92
N VAL A 43 15.49 7.02 -3.05
CA VAL A 43 15.44 5.59 -2.71
C VAL A 43 14.14 5.25 -1.98
N SER A 44 13.73 6.07 -1.01
CA SER A 44 12.50 5.89 -0.25
C SER A 44 11.26 5.87 -1.15
N THR A 45 11.15 6.82 -2.08
CA THR A 45 10.03 6.86 -3.03
C THR A 45 9.97 5.60 -3.90
N TYR A 46 11.12 5.07 -4.33
CA TYR A 46 11.18 3.83 -5.12
C TYR A 46 10.74 2.62 -4.29
N ILE A 47 11.23 2.51 -3.05
CA ILE A 47 10.86 1.42 -2.14
C ILE A 47 9.37 1.49 -1.77
N VAL A 48 8.80 2.67 -1.52
CA VAL A 48 7.36 2.84 -1.29
C VAL A 48 6.56 2.35 -2.48
N GLY A 49 6.95 2.70 -3.72
CA GLY A 49 6.27 2.22 -4.91
C GLY A 49 6.27 0.70 -5.05
N ILE A 50 7.41 0.05 -4.76
CA ILE A 50 7.54 -1.41 -4.78
C ILE A 50 6.71 -2.04 -3.65
N ALA A 51 6.79 -1.51 -2.43
CA ALA A 51 6.06 -2.03 -1.29
C ALA A 51 4.54 -1.91 -1.48
N LEU A 52 4.06 -0.81 -2.05
CA LEU A 52 2.64 -0.63 -2.40
C LEU A 52 2.21 -1.63 -3.48
N SER A 53 3.04 -1.86 -4.50
CA SER A 53 2.75 -2.85 -5.55
C SER A 53 2.64 -4.27 -4.99
N LEU A 54 3.57 -4.66 -4.10
CA LEU A 54 3.54 -5.95 -3.40
C LEU A 54 2.31 -6.09 -2.50
N LEU A 55 1.97 -5.05 -1.74
CA LEU A 55 0.78 -5.04 -0.89
C LEU A 55 -0.52 -5.17 -1.69
N LEU A 56 -0.56 -4.59 -2.88
CA LEU A 56 -1.72 -4.70 -3.78
C LEU A 56 -1.89 -6.14 -4.25
N ILE A 57 -0.80 -6.78 -4.72
CA ILE A 57 -0.81 -8.19 -5.12
C ILE A 57 -1.24 -9.08 -3.95
N TYR A 58 -0.68 -8.86 -2.76
CA TYR A 58 -1.05 -9.60 -1.54
C TYR A 58 -2.55 -9.46 -1.22
N SER A 59 -3.08 -8.24 -1.31
CA SER A 59 -4.49 -7.95 -1.00
C SER A 59 -5.44 -8.60 -2.00
N VAL A 60 -5.04 -8.73 -3.26
CA VAL A 60 -5.80 -9.48 -4.29
C VAL A 60 -5.77 -10.98 -4.00
N LEU A 61 -4.61 -11.54 -3.65
CA LEU A 61 -4.45 -12.98 -3.39
C LEU A 61 -5.24 -13.45 -2.17
N ILE A 62 -5.30 -12.65 -1.10
CA ILE A 62 -5.97 -13.05 0.15
C ILE A 62 -7.48 -12.79 0.13
N SER A 63 -7.97 -12.00 -0.83
CA SER A 63 -9.39 -11.67 -0.95
C SER A 63 -10.13 -12.52 -1.99
N ILE A 64 -9.42 -13.37 -2.74
CA ILE A 64 -9.96 -14.41 -3.64
C ILE A 64 -10.14 -15.70 -2.83
#